data_AF-A0A6B0SEY8-F1
#
_entry.id   AF-A0A6B0SEY8-F1
#
_cell.length_a   1.000
_cell.length_b   1.000
_cell.length_c   1.000
_cell.angle_alpha   90.00
_cell.angle_beta   90.00
_cell.angle_gamma   90.00
#
_symmetry.space_group_name_H-M   'P 1'
#
loop_
_entity.id
_entity.type
_entity.pdbx_description
1 polymer ?
#
loop_
_entity_poly.entity_id
_entity_poly.type
_entity_poly.pdbx_seq_one_letter_code
_entity_poly.pdbx_strand_id
1 'polypeptide(L)'
;MGNVLFFYWKSQPPESVTQLSTITGTSHHFLTPYYYQPIMSSQIRQNYSTEVEAAVNRLVNMQLRASYTYLSLGFYFDRDDVALEGVGHFFRELTKEKPEGVERLLKLQNQYGGCPLFLEMAEAISR
;
A
#
# COMPACT_ATOMS: atom_id res chain seq x y z
N MET A 1 4.22 -21.06 15.42
CA MET A 1 2.88 -20.44 15.32
C MET A 1 2.78 -19.40 14.19
N GLY A 2 3.31 -19.68 12.99
CA GLY A 2 3.35 -18.72 11.87
C GLY A 2 2.37 -19.02 10.72
N ASN A 3 1.77 -20.21 10.68
CA ASN A 3 1.00 -20.65 9.51
C ASN A 3 -0.50 -20.38 9.62
N VAL A 4 -1.04 -20.23 10.85
CA VAL A 4 -2.50 -20.06 11.06
C VAL A 4 -2.98 -18.68 10.57
N LEU A 5 -2.17 -17.64 10.77
CA LEU A 5 -2.51 -16.28 10.34
C LEU A 5 -2.46 -16.11 8.81
N PHE A 6 -1.57 -16.84 8.14
CA PHE A 6 -1.43 -16.84 6.68
C PHE A 6 -2.65 -17.47 5.99
N PHE A 7 -3.21 -18.55 6.56
CA PHE A 7 -4.42 -19.18 6.04
C PHE A 7 -5.69 -18.35 6.27
N TYR A 8 -5.75 -17.61 7.37
CA TYR A 8 -6.89 -16.74 7.69
C TYR A 8 -7.07 -15.60 6.67
N TRP A 9 -5.97 -15.04 6.16
CA TRP A 9 -6.00 -13.97 5.15
C TRP A 9 -6.45 -14.44 3.76
N LYS A 10 -6.17 -15.71 3.41
CA LYS A 10 -6.50 -16.28 2.09
C LYS A 10 -7.93 -16.85 1.99
N SER A 11 -8.65 -16.97 3.10
CA SER A 11 -9.91 -17.71 3.18
C SER A 11 -11.16 -16.84 3.40
N GLN A 12 -11.04 -15.51 3.35
CA GLN A 12 -12.20 -14.62 3.43
C GLN A 12 -12.89 -14.53 2.06
N PRO A 13 -14.14 -15.00 1.90
CA PRO A 13 -14.90 -14.78 0.67
C PRO A 13 -15.32 -13.30 0.58
N PRO A 14 -15.39 -12.72 -0.62
CA PRO A 14 -16.07 -11.44 -0.81
C PRO A 14 -17.58 -11.63 -0.65
N GLU A 15 -18.13 -11.35 0.52
CA GLU A 15 -19.56 -11.07 0.70
C GLU A 15 -19.85 -9.67 0.12
N SER A 16 -20.84 -9.38 -0.72
CA SER A 16 -21.98 -10.13 -1.25
C SER A 16 -22.46 -9.47 -2.56
N VAL A 17 -22.70 -10.25 -3.61
CA VAL A 17 -23.47 -9.86 -4.80
C VAL A 17 -24.84 -10.52 -4.71
N THR A 18 -25.92 -9.78 -4.41
CA THR A 18 -27.33 -10.04 -4.80
C THR A 18 -28.25 -8.99 -4.12
N GLN A 19 -29.33 -8.41 -4.66
CA GLN A 19 -30.23 -8.54 -5.83
C GLN A 19 -30.71 -7.09 -6.17
N LEU A 20 -31.34 -6.71 -7.30
CA LEU A 20 -32.62 -7.17 -7.84
C LEU A 20 -32.85 -6.61 -9.25
N SER A 21 -33.44 -7.45 -10.08
CA SER A 21 -33.76 -7.26 -11.49
C SER A 21 -35.06 -6.49 -11.76
N THR A 22 -35.11 -5.91 -12.96
CA THR A 22 -36.29 -5.61 -13.80
C THR A 22 -37.11 -4.37 -13.46
N ILE A 23 -36.89 -3.28 -14.22
CA ILE A 23 -37.97 -2.52 -14.87
C ILE A 23 -37.48 -2.02 -16.24
N THR A 24 -38.16 -2.49 -17.29
CA THR A 24 -38.14 -1.98 -18.66
C THR A 24 -38.63 -0.53 -18.70
N GLY A 25 -37.86 0.38 -19.30
CA GLY A 25 -38.34 1.74 -19.53
C GLY A 25 -37.29 2.67 -20.11
N THR A 26 -37.44 2.94 -21.41
CA THR A 26 -36.71 3.94 -22.19
C THR A 26 -36.68 5.32 -21.52
N SER A 27 -35.49 5.90 -21.32
CA SER A 27 -35.20 7.30 -21.65
C SER A 27 -33.70 7.55 -21.49
N HIS A 28 -33.05 7.96 -22.56
CA HIS A 28 -31.72 8.56 -22.52
C HIS A 28 -31.77 9.78 -21.57
N HIS A 29 -30.68 10.00 -20.82
CA HIS A 29 -30.41 11.14 -19.92
C HIS A 29 -30.94 11.08 -18.48
N PHE A 30 -30.39 10.21 -17.62
CA PHE A 30 -30.41 10.47 -16.17
C PHE A 30 -29.11 9.98 -15.48
N LEU A 31 -28.32 10.96 -15.04
CA LEU A 31 -27.36 10.94 -13.93
C LEU A 31 -26.31 9.80 -13.90
N THR A 32 -25.18 10.02 -14.58
CA THR A 32 -23.93 9.36 -14.21
C THR A 32 -23.48 9.87 -12.83
N PRO A 33 -23.25 9.02 -11.81
CA PRO A 33 -22.74 9.48 -10.53
C PRO A 33 -21.28 9.91 -10.69
N TYR A 34 -21.03 11.17 -10.42
CA TYR A 34 -19.71 11.73 -10.17
C TYR A 34 -19.04 10.96 -9.02
N TYR A 35 -18.14 10.02 -9.34
CA TYR A 35 -17.02 9.57 -8.49
C TYR A 35 -16.01 8.66 -9.21
N TYR A 36 -16.22 8.34 -10.50
CA TYR A 36 -15.11 7.92 -11.36
C TYR A 36 -14.61 9.14 -12.14
N GLN A 37 -13.89 10.01 -11.45
CA GLN A 37 -12.93 10.85 -12.15
C GLN A 37 -11.87 9.88 -12.67
N PRO A 38 -11.68 9.71 -13.99
CA PRO A 38 -10.47 9.06 -14.46
C PRO A 38 -9.36 9.95 -13.90
N ILE A 39 -8.53 9.43 -12.99
CA ILE A 39 -7.22 10.03 -12.75
C ILE A 39 -6.65 10.15 -14.15
N MET A 40 -6.51 11.39 -14.64
CA MET A 40 -6.10 11.62 -16.02
C MET A 40 -4.85 10.79 -16.24
N SER A 41 -4.93 9.83 -17.17
CA SER A 41 -3.80 8.97 -17.45
C SER A 41 -2.65 9.87 -17.87
N SER A 42 -1.51 9.72 -17.20
CA SER A 42 -0.33 10.52 -17.51
C SER A 42 -0.01 10.42 -19.01
N GLN A 43 0.32 11.55 -19.63
CA GLN A 43 0.61 11.63 -21.07
C GLN A 43 1.83 10.78 -21.47
N ILE A 44 2.70 10.46 -20.51
CA ILE A 44 3.91 9.64 -20.72
C ILE A 44 3.69 8.14 -20.46
N ARG A 45 2.49 7.72 -20.03
CA ARG A 45 2.21 6.32 -19.65
C ARG A 45 2.15 5.43 -20.88
N GLN A 46 3.15 4.57 -21.05
CA GLN A 46 3.24 3.59 -22.14
C GLN A 46 3.65 2.22 -21.59
N ASN A 47 2.95 1.15 -22.00
CA ASN A 47 3.23 -0.23 -21.56
C ASN A 47 3.32 -0.40 -20.02
N TYR A 48 2.56 0.39 -19.28
CA TYR A 48 2.55 0.35 -17.81
C TYR A 48 1.13 0.01 -17.35
N SER A 49 0.92 -1.26 -17.00
CA SER A 49 -0.40 -1.75 -16.61
C SER A 49 -0.76 -1.28 -15.21
N THR A 50 -2.06 -1.17 -14.94
CA THR A 50 -2.57 -0.82 -13.62
C THR A 50 -2.18 -1.84 -12.55
N GLU A 51 -1.94 -3.10 -12.93
CA GLU A 51 -1.46 -4.14 -12.01
C GLU A 51 0.00 -3.91 -11.59
N VAL A 52 0.89 -3.54 -12.53
CA VAL A 52 2.29 -3.20 -12.21
C VAL A 52 2.34 -1.95 -11.33
N GLU A 53 1.54 -0.93 -11.66
CA GLU A 53 1.35 0.26 -10.85
C GLU A 53 0.92 -0.05 -9.42
N ALA A 54 -0.10 -0.90 -9.26
CA ALA A 54 -0.55 -1.34 -7.95
C ALA A 54 0.51 -2.13 -7.19
N ALA A 55 1.30 -2.97 -7.88
CA ALA A 55 2.38 -3.75 -7.29
C ALA A 55 3.52 -2.86 -6.77
N VAL A 56 3.93 -1.84 -7.54
CA VAL A 56 4.94 -0.86 -7.10
C VAL A 56 4.44 -0.07 -5.89
N ASN A 57 3.18 0.39 -5.92
CA ASN A 57 2.56 1.07 -4.78
C ASN A 57 2.51 0.18 -3.53
N ARG A 58 2.16 -1.10 -3.67
CA ARG A 58 2.20 -2.07 -2.55
C ARG A 58 3.62 -2.23 -1.99
N LEU A 59 4.62 -2.31 -2.87
CA LEU A 59 6.01 -2.47 -2.46
C LEU A 59 6.53 -1.23 -1.71
N VAL A 60 6.19 -0.02 -2.18
CA VAL A 60 6.52 1.24 -1.51
C VAL A 60 5.94 1.25 -0.08
N ASN A 61 4.65 0.96 0.08
CA ASN A 61 4.02 0.90 1.41
C ASN A 61 4.68 -0.17 2.30
N MET A 62 4.95 -1.36 1.76
CA MET A 62 5.63 -2.42 2.51
C MET A 62 7.02 -1.99 3.02
N GLN A 63 7.80 -1.29 2.19
CA GLN A 63 9.12 -0.79 2.61
C GLN A 63 9.01 0.31 3.66
N LEU A 64 8.04 1.22 3.55
CA LEU A 64 7.77 2.24 4.56
C LEU A 64 7.39 1.62 5.91
N ARG A 65 6.50 0.61 5.90
CA ARG A 65 6.11 -0.13 7.10
C ARG A 65 7.26 -0.87 7.75
N ALA A 66 8.08 -1.53 6.93
CA ALA A 66 9.28 -2.20 7.39
C ALA A 66 10.27 -1.20 8.02
N SER A 67 10.45 -0.03 7.39
CA SER A 67 11.29 1.05 7.92
C SER A 67 10.80 1.51 9.29
N TYR A 68 9.50 1.76 9.44
CA TYR A 68 8.93 2.16 10.73
C TYR A 68 9.11 1.07 11.79
N THR A 69 8.81 -0.18 11.44
CA THR A 69 8.90 -1.32 12.35
C THR A 69 10.35 -1.56 12.82
N TYR A 70 11.32 -1.53 11.90
CA TYR A 70 12.73 -1.69 12.24
C TYR A 70 13.27 -0.53 13.08
N LEU A 71 12.83 0.70 12.80
CA LEU A 71 13.20 1.83 13.63
C LEU A 71 12.67 1.66 15.07
N SER A 72 11.40 1.26 15.23
CA SER A 72 10.80 0.98 16.54
C SER A 72 11.51 -0.15 17.28
N LEU A 73 11.87 -1.23 16.58
CA LEU A 73 12.62 -2.35 17.18
C LEU A 73 14.03 -1.92 17.60
N GLY A 74 14.70 -1.11 16.78
CA GLY A 74 16.01 -0.54 17.09
C GLY A 74 16.00 0.16 18.46
N PHE A 75 15.06 1.09 18.64
CA PHE A 75 14.91 1.80 19.91
C PHE A 75 14.41 0.93 21.06
N TYR A 76 13.61 -0.11 20.80
CA TYR A 76 13.18 -1.03 21.85
C TYR A 76 14.36 -1.81 22.45
N PHE A 77 15.28 -2.29 21.62
CA PHE A 77 16.44 -3.06 22.07
C PHE A 77 17.57 -2.20 22.65
N ASP A 78 17.60 -0.90 22.35
CA ASP A 78 18.51 0.09 22.93
C ASP A 78 18.13 0.51 24.37
N ARG A 79 16.97 0.08 24.90
CA ARG A 79 16.56 0.42 26.27
C ARG A 79 17.46 -0.25 27.32
N ASP A 80 17.73 0.48 28.40
CA ASP A 80 18.56 0.02 29.52
C ASP A 80 18.06 -1.27 30.19
N ASP A 81 16.74 -1.52 30.16
CA ASP A 81 16.12 -2.72 30.74
C ASP A 81 16.10 -3.94 29.82
N VAL A 82 16.33 -3.76 28.52
CA VAL A 82 16.48 -4.84 27.53
C VAL A 82 17.96 -5.12 27.25
N ALA A 83 18.77 -4.06 27.16
CA ALA A 83 20.23 -4.08 27.04
C ALA A 83 20.78 -4.97 25.90
N LEU A 84 20.10 -4.98 24.74
CA LEU A 84 20.51 -5.74 23.55
C LEU A 84 20.97 -4.78 22.42
N GLU A 85 21.92 -3.90 22.73
CA GLU A 85 22.41 -2.84 21.82
C GLU A 85 22.86 -3.38 20.46
N GLY A 86 23.48 -4.57 20.39
CA GLY A 86 23.87 -5.17 19.12
C GLY A 86 22.67 -5.48 18.19
N VAL A 87 21.54 -5.87 18.78
CA VAL A 87 20.28 -6.10 18.05
C VAL A 87 19.64 -4.77 17.67
N GLY A 88 19.67 -3.78 18.57
CA GLY A 88 19.19 -2.42 18.31
C GLY A 88 19.92 -1.76 17.13
N HIS A 89 21.25 -1.83 17.15
CA HIS A 89 22.13 -1.40 16.07
C HIS A 89 21.81 -2.09 14.75
N PHE A 90 21.64 -3.43 14.75
CA PHE A 90 21.29 -4.18 13.55
C PHE A 90 20.00 -3.67 12.88
N PHE A 91 18.93 -3.44 13.64
CA PHE A 91 17.69 -2.92 13.09
C PHE A 91 17.79 -1.46 12.62
N ARG A 92 18.60 -0.64 13.29
CA ARG A 92 18.88 0.73 12.86
C ARG A 92 19.63 0.76 11.53
N GLU A 93 20.62 -0.11 11.32
CA GLU A 93 21.28 -0.25 10.01
C GLU A 93 20.32 -0.72 8.92
N LEU A 94 19.48 -1.73 9.20
CA LEU A 94 18.45 -2.19 8.25
C LEU A 94 17.46 -1.10 7.83
N THR A 95 17.23 -0.12 8.70
CA THR A 95 16.33 1.01 8.43
C THR A 95 16.96 2.01 7.47
N LYS A 96 18.28 2.26 7.54
CA LYS A 96 18.98 3.27 6.73
C LYS A 96 18.88 3.01 5.22
N GLU A 97 18.80 1.75 4.80
CA GLU A 97 18.69 1.37 3.40
C GLU A 97 17.28 1.55 2.81
N LYS A 98 16.23 1.64 3.66
CA LYS A 98 14.83 1.68 3.19
C LYS A 98 14.45 2.98 2.48
N PRO A 99 14.82 4.19 2.97
CA PRO A 99 14.52 5.44 2.28
C PRO A 99 15.04 5.47 0.84
N GLU A 100 16.25 4.98 0.58
CA GLU A 100 16.81 4.91 -0.76
C GLU A 100 16.02 3.96 -1.67
N GLY A 101 15.61 2.80 -1.14
CA GLY A 101 14.79 1.83 -1.86
C GLY A 101 13.43 2.41 -2.25
N VAL A 102 12.77 3.10 -1.32
CA VAL A 102 11.50 3.81 -1.56
C VAL A 102 11.68 4.90 -2.61
N GLU A 103 12.74 5.72 -2.50
CA GLU A 103 13.00 6.79 -3.46
C GLU A 103 13.19 6.25 -4.88
N ARG A 104 13.92 5.15 -5.05
CA ARG A 104 14.09 4.50 -6.36
C ARG A 104 12.77 4.02 -6.94
N LEU A 105 11.89 3.43 -6.13
CA LEU A 105 10.57 2.99 -6.57
C LEU A 105 9.66 4.16 -6.94
N LEU A 106 9.70 5.26 -6.20
CA LEU A 106 8.93 6.47 -6.51
C LEU A 106 9.43 7.15 -7.80
N LYS A 107 10.74 7.19 -8.01
CA LYS A 107 11.34 7.64 -9.28
C LYS A 107 10.88 6.78 -10.45
N LEU A 108 10.87 5.46 -10.28
CA LEU A 108 10.33 4.53 -11.28
C LEU A 108 8.85 4.84 -11.58
N GLN A 109 8.01 4.95 -10.55
CA GLN A 109 6.59 5.26 -10.70
C GLN A 109 6.36 6.53 -11.54
N ASN A 110 7.08 7.60 -11.22
CA ASN A 110 6.99 8.88 -11.92
C ASN A 110 7.48 8.80 -13.37
N GLN A 111 8.52 8.00 -13.65
CA GLN A 111 9.03 7.80 -15.02
C GLN A 111 8.03 7.10 -15.93
N TYR A 112 7.24 6.16 -15.41
CA TYR A 112 6.23 5.43 -16.19
C TYR A 112 4.85 6.11 -16.17
N GLY A 113 4.74 7.31 -15.59
CA GLY A 113 3.48 8.05 -15.51
C GLY A 113 2.45 7.42 -14.57
N GLY A 114 2.90 6.60 -13.62
CA GLY A 114 2.07 6.10 -12.54
C GLY A 114 1.86 7.15 -11.44
N CYS A 115 0.82 6.96 -10.66
CA CYS A 115 0.51 7.78 -9.48
C CYS A 115 0.93 7.04 -8.21
N PRO A 116 1.85 7.60 -7.40
CA PRO A 116 2.22 7.00 -6.12
C PRO A 116 1.05 7.08 -5.14
N LEU A 117 0.67 5.94 -4.57
CA LEU A 117 -0.38 5.83 -3.57
C LEU A 117 0.22 5.39 -2.22
N PHE A 118 0.16 6.28 -1.24
CA PHE A 118 0.60 6.02 0.14
C PHE A 118 -0.64 5.72 0.99
N LEU A 119 -0.88 4.44 1.28
CA LEU A 119 -2.11 4.01 1.94
C LEU A 119 -2.01 4.07 3.48
N GLU A 120 -0.81 3.97 4.04
CA GLU A 120 -0.65 3.59 5.46
C GLU A 120 -0.41 4.75 6.46
N MET A 121 -0.38 6.02 6.04
CA MET A 121 -0.35 7.15 7.01
C MET A 121 -1.72 7.73 7.35
N ALA A 122 -2.77 7.45 6.55
CA ALA A 122 -4.08 8.05 6.74
C ALA A 122 -4.93 7.36 7.83
N GLU A 123 -4.82 6.04 8.02
CA GLU A 123 -5.60 5.31 9.04
C GLU A 123 -5.09 5.56 10.48
N ALA A 124 -3.82 5.91 10.66
CA ALA A 124 -3.25 6.18 11.99
C ALA A 124 -3.72 7.52 12.60
N ILE A 125 -4.25 8.43 11.77
CA ILE A 125 -4.79 9.74 12.20
C ILE A 125 -6.30 9.67 12.45
N SER A 126 -6.97 8.60 11.99
CA SER A 126 -8.42 8.39 12.11
C SER A 126 -8.84 7.58 13.34
N ARG A 127 -7.92 7.28 14.28
CA ARG A 127 -8.21 6.55 15.52
C ARG A 127 -7.80 7.34 16.75
#